data_AF-A0AAN8G9T8-F1
#
_entry.id   AF-A0AAN8G9T8-F1
#
_cell.length_a   1.000
_cell.length_b   1.000
_cell.length_c   1.000
_cell.angle_alpha   90.00
_cell.angle_beta   90.00
_cell.angle_gamma   90.00
#
_symmetry.space_group_name_H-M   'P 1'
#
loop_
_entity.id
_entity.type
_entity.pdbx_description
1 polymer ?
#
loop_
_entity_poly.entity_id
_entity_poly.type
_entity_poly.pdbx_seq_one_letter_code
_entity_poly.pdbx_strand_id
1 'polypeptide(L)'
;MDCVTKRVKFVFISYISSLGALHDGNPGAQDCMSSENFLMASAVSGSGDFSHFSNSRIMSPCSVKSIEKNLETLTAQCVRKSGNPYNDNMSTSPQEIISLTPGEMIGLRQQCQISFGPHYGVCP
;
A
#
# COMPACT_ATOMS: atom_id res chain seq x y z
N MET A 1 -20.07 -0.75 -13.00
CA MET A 1 -19.18 -0.49 -11.85
C MET A 1 -17.94 -1.31 -12.07
N ASP A 2 -16.81 -0.66 -12.38
CA ASP A 2 -15.59 -1.36 -12.76
C ASP A 2 -14.96 -2.08 -11.56
N CYS A 3 -14.64 -3.36 -11.75
CA CYS A 3 -14.16 -4.21 -10.67
C CYS A 3 -12.72 -3.91 -10.21
N VAL A 4 -12.02 -3.04 -10.90
CA VAL A 4 -10.55 -3.10 -11.01
C VAL A 4 -9.82 -2.45 -9.82
N THR A 5 -10.46 -1.60 -9.02
CA THR A 5 -9.67 -0.61 -8.26
C THR A 5 -9.66 -0.73 -6.72
N LYS A 6 -10.26 -1.76 -6.10
CA LYS A 6 -10.64 -1.64 -4.67
C LYS A 6 -9.77 -2.33 -3.61
N ARG A 7 -8.82 -3.23 -3.89
CA ARG A 7 -8.29 -4.12 -2.81
C ARG A 7 -6.77 -4.21 -2.57
N VAL A 8 -5.89 -3.55 -3.32
CA VAL A 8 -4.43 -3.70 -3.11
C VAL A 8 -3.87 -2.78 -1.99
N LYS A 9 -4.60 -1.74 -1.58
CA LYS A 9 -4.07 -0.73 -0.64
C LYS A 9 -3.95 -1.17 0.82
N PHE A 10 -4.81 -2.08 1.27
CA PHE A 10 -4.96 -2.38 2.70
C PHE A 10 -3.70 -2.98 3.36
N VAL A 11 -2.95 -3.81 2.63
CA VAL A 11 -1.72 -4.42 3.15
C VAL A 11 -0.66 -3.34 3.39
N PHE A 12 -0.47 -2.44 2.42
CA PHE A 12 0.50 -1.35 2.54
C PHE A 12 0.13 -0.36 3.63
N ILE A 13 -1.15 0.00 3.77
CA ILE A 13 -1.63 0.89 4.84
C ILE A 13 -1.28 0.32 6.23
N SER A 14 -1.56 -0.96 6.46
CA SER A 14 -1.31 -1.61 7.75
C SER A 14 0.19 -1.67 8.09
N TYR A 15 1.01 -1.97 7.08
CA TYR A 15 2.46 -1.98 7.23
C TYR A 15 3.01 -0.59 7.56
N ILE A 16 2.60 0.42 6.79
CA ILE A 16 3.05 1.82 6.95
C ILE A 16 2.57 2.41 8.28
N SER A 17 1.36 2.09 8.72
CA SER A 17 0.87 2.45 10.06
C SER A 17 1.71 1.82 11.17
N SER A 18 2.14 0.57 11.01
CA SER A 18 3.05 -0.09 11.98
C SER A 18 4.43 0.58 12.06
N LEU A 19 4.85 1.29 11.00
CA LEU A 19 6.05 2.12 10.98
C LEU A 19 5.82 3.52 11.59
N GLY A 20 4.63 3.82 12.10
CA GLY A 20 4.31 5.07 12.79
C GLY A 20 3.71 6.16 11.91
N ALA A 21 3.31 5.85 10.67
CA ALA A 21 2.56 6.79 9.86
C ALA A 21 1.15 7.04 10.41
N LEU A 22 0.70 8.28 10.36
CA LEU A 22 -0.67 8.68 10.67
C LEU A 22 -1.51 8.73 9.40
N HIS A 23 -2.83 8.54 9.55
CA HIS A 23 -3.76 8.81 8.46
C HIS A 23 -3.77 10.30 8.11
N ASP A 24 -3.84 10.60 6.81
CA ASP A 24 -3.95 11.97 6.32
C ASP A 24 -5.28 12.59 6.79
N GLY A 25 -5.24 13.84 7.26
CA GLY A 25 -6.39 14.55 7.85
C GLY A 25 -6.58 14.30 9.36
N ASN A 26 -5.78 13.45 10.00
CA ASN A 26 -5.79 13.27 11.45
C ASN A 26 -5.16 14.48 12.16
N PRO A 27 -5.41 14.77 13.47
CA PRO A 27 -4.83 15.94 14.14
C PRO A 27 -3.30 16.09 14.07
N GLY A 28 -2.56 14.99 13.97
CA GLY A 28 -1.09 15.01 13.77
C GLY A 28 -0.62 15.09 12.31
N ALA A 29 -1.55 15.15 11.35
CA ALA A 29 -1.32 15.17 9.91
C ALA A 29 -2.38 16.01 9.18
N GLN A 30 -2.85 17.10 9.80
CA GLN A 30 -3.89 17.97 9.23
C GLN A 30 -3.40 18.71 7.97
N ASP A 31 -2.10 18.94 7.87
CA ASP A 31 -1.46 19.58 6.72
C ASP A 31 -1.61 18.74 5.43
N CYS A 32 -1.82 17.42 5.57
CA CYS A 32 -2.11 16.54 4.45
C CYS A 32 -3.60 16.25 4.39
N MET A 33 -4.27 16.76 3.35
CA MET A 33 -5.71 16.60 3.21
C MET A 33 -6.06 15.18 2.75
N SER A 34 -7.00 14.52 3.44
CA SER A 34 -7.47 13.19 3.02
C SER A 34 -8.09 13.16 1.61
N SER A 35 -8.53 14.30 1.08
CA SER A 35 -9.09 14.43 -0.28
C SER A 35 -8.04 14.30 -1.39
N GLU A 36 -6.76 14.49 -1.09
CA GLU A 36 -5.66 14.32 -2.06
C GLU A 36 -5.39 12.84 -2.36
N ASN A 37 -6.01 11.95 -1.58
CA ASN A 37 -6.13 10.53 -1.87
C ASN A 37 -4.76 9.82 -1.97
N PHE A 38 -3.82 10.22 -1.13
CA PHE A 38 -2.58 9.50 -0.88
C PHE A 38 -2.85 8.14 -0.22
N LEU A 39 -1.82 7.29 -0.18
CA LEU A 39 -1.93 5.92 0.33
C LEU A 39 -2.53 5.82 1.74
N MET A 40 -2.26 6.78 2.62
CA MET A 40 -2.74 6.82 4.01
C MET A 40 -4.02 7.64 4.21
N ALA A 41 -4.67 8.10 3.13
CA ALA A 41 -5.94 8.81 3.20
C ALA A 41 -7.02 7.97 3.92
N SER A 42 -7.79 8.61 4.79
CA SER A 42 -8.85 7.98 5.60
C SER A 42 -10.06 7.52 4.78
N ALA A 43 -10.27 8.09 3.58
CA ALA A 43 -11.33 7.71 2.66
C ALA A 43 -10.79 6.86 1.50
N VAL A 44 -11.42 5.71 1.28
CA VAL A 44 -11.00 4.71 0.29
C VAL A 44 -11.18 5.26 -1.12
N SER A 45 -10.11 5.29 -1.91
CA SER A 45 -10.18 5.60 -3.33
C SER A 45 -11.04 4.55 -4.06
N GLY A 46 -12.25 4.95 -4.40
CA GLY A 46 -13.20 4.22 -5.22
C GLY A 46 -13.97 5.14 -6.18
N SER A 47 -13.55 6.40 -6.33
CA SER A 47 -14.14 7.34 -7.29
C SER A 47 -13.68 6.97 -8.69
N GLY A 48 -14.57 6.89 -9.69
CA GLY A 48 -14.20 6.63 -11.10
C GLY A 48 -13.28 7.67 -11.76
N ASP A 49 -12.79 8.65 -10.99
CA ASP A 49 -11.84 9.65 -11.43
C ASP A 49 -10.39 9.13 -11.29
N PHE A 50 -9.81 8.75 -12.43
CA PHE A 50 -8.44 8.27 -12.56
C PHE A 50 -7.40 9.29 -12.08
N SER A 51 -7.70 10.60 -12.14
CA SER A 51 -6.76 11.65 -11.70
C SER A 51 -6.51 11.56 -10.19
N HIS A 52 -7.56 11.32 -9.41
CA HIS A 52 -7.47 11.13 -7.96
C HIS A 52 -6.79 9.81 -7.59
N PHE A 53 -6.84 8.77 -8.43
CA PHE A 53 -6.17 7.49 -8.15
C PHE A 53 -4.64 7.54 -8.26
N SER A 54 -4.08 8.52 -8.96
CA SER A 54 -2.62 8.62 -9.16
C SER A 54 -1.84 8.69 -7.84
N ASN A 55 -2.32 9.50 -6.88
CA ASN A 55 -1.71 9.66 -5.57
C ASN A 55 -1.90 8.43 -4.66
N SER A 56 -2.84 7.56 -4.99
CA SER A 56 -3.26 6.50 -4.08
C SER A 56 -2.29 5.33 -3.95
N ARG A 57 -1.19 5.37 -4.73
CA ARG A 57 -0.07 4.42 -4.66
C ARG A 57 1.18 5.03 -4.03
N ILE A 58 1.15 6.32 -3.68
CA ILE A 58 2.28 7.05 -3.09
C ILE A 58 1.94 7.56 -1.69
N MET A 59 2.96 7.71 -0.85
CA MET A 59 2.81 8.25 0.50
C MET A 59 2.73 9.79 0.46
N SER A 60 1.93 10.36 1.35
CA SER A 60 1.90 11.81 1.56
C SER A 60 3.19 12.30 2.26
N PRO A 61 3.54 13.58 2.15
CA PRO A 61 4.64 14.17 2.92
C PRO A 61 4.51 13.98 4.43
N CYS A 62 3.28 14.03 4.98
CA CYS A 62 3.02 13.81 6.41
C CYS A 62 3.29 12.38 6.84
N SER A 63 2.91 11.40 6.00
CA SER A 63 3.21 9.98 6.25
C SER A 63 4.71 9.75 6.29
N VAL A 64 5.46 10.27 5.30
CA VAL A 64 6.92 10.15 5.24
C VAL A 64 7.58 10.76 6.48
N LYS A 65 7.24 12.01 6.81
CA LYS A 65 7.79 12.71 7.98
C LYS A 65 7.49 11.99 9.30
N SER A 66 6.29 11.40 9.43
CA SER A 66 5.91 10.64 10.63
C SER A 66 6.71 9.36 10.79
N ILE A 67 6.93 8.63 9.68
CA ILE A 67 7.77 7.44 9.65
C ILE A 67 9.21 7.81 9.99
N GLU A 68 9.79 8.82 9.35
CA GLU A 68 11.16 9.27 9.62
C GLU A 68 11.35 9.60 11.10
N LYS A 69 10.44 10.39 11.68
CA LYS A 69 10.45 10.72 13.10
C LYS A 69 10.32 9.47 13.98
N ASN A 70 9.49 8.50 13.62
CA ASN A 70 9.36 7.27 14.38
C ASN A 70 10.62 6.39 14.28
N LEU A 71 11.28 6.34 13.11
CA LEU A 71 12.51 5.59 12.91
C LEU A 71 13.68 6.11 13.74
N GLU A 72 13.64 7.36 14.22
CA GLU A 72 14.60 7.94 15.17
C GLU A 72 14.42 7.44 16.62
N THR A 73 13.25 6.87 16.95
CA THR A 73 12.94 6.41 18.31
C THR A 73 13.62 5.09 18.67
N LEU A 74 13.83 4.85 19.97
CA LEU A 74 14.39 3.59 20.48
C LEU A 74 13.50 2.38 20.12
N THR A 75 12.19 2.59 20.03
CA THR A 75 11.21 1.53 19.69
C THR A 75 11.34 1.03 18.25
N ALA A 76 11.91 1.84 17.34
CA ALA A 76 12.14 1.47 15.95
C ALA A 76 13.50 0.80 15.70
N GLN A 77 14.29 0.53 16.73
CA GLN A 77 15.60 -0.12 16.56
C GLN A 77 15.50 -1.55 16.01
N CYS A 78 14.37 -2.24 16.23
CA CYS A 78 14.16 -3.60 15.76
C CYS A 78 14.15 -3.75 14.22
N VAL A 79 13.86 -2.66 13.48
CA VAL A 79 13.91 -2.66 12.01
C VAL A 79 15.23 -2.10 11.47
N ARG A 80 16.11 -1.58 12.34
CA ARG A 80 17.45 -1.14 11.93
C ARG A 80 18.35 -2.35 11.76
N LYS A 81 19.04 -2.42 10.63
CA LYS A 81 20.06 -3.45 10.40
C LYS A 81 21.22 -3.22 11.38
N SER A 82 21.30 -4.05 12.43
CA SER A 82 22.47 -4.10 13.29
C SER A 82 23.63 -4.72 12.49
N GLY A 83 24.78 -4.04 12.48
CA GLY A 83 25.93 -4.46 11.69
C GLY A 83 26.50 -5.78 12.17
N ASN A 84 26.30 -6.84 11.39
CA ASN A 84 27.26 -7.91 11.25
C ASN A 84 27.15 -8.48 9.82
N PRO A 85 28.21 -8.49 9.00
CA PRO A 85 28.20 -9.14 7.70
C PRO A 85 28.24 -10.67 7.91
N TYR A 86 27.10 -11.27 8.24
CA TYR A 86 26.99 -12.72 8.31
C TYR A 86 26.64 -13.27 6.93
N ASN A 87 27.46 -14.22 6.46
CA ASN A 87 27.40 -14.90 5.16
C ASN A 87 25.97 -15.18 4.67
N ASP A 88 25.61 -14.62 3.52
CA ASP A 88 24.40 -14.95 2.77
C ASP A 88 24.49 -16.37 2.20
N ASN A 89 24.11 -17.35 3.01
CA ASN A 89 23.67 -18.67 2.52
C ASN A 89 22.14 -18.78 2.62
N MET A 90 21.42 -17.70 2.32
CA MET A 90 19.98 -17.77 2.14
C MET A 90 19.68 -18.11 0.68
N SER A 91 19.69 -19.41 0.37
CA SER A 91 19.10 -19.91 -0.88
C SER A 91 17.66 -19.40 -0.96
N THR A 92 17.42 -18.44 -1.86
CA THR A 92 16.07 -17.93 -2.13
C THR A 92 15.77 -18.18 -3.60
N SER A 93 15.30 -19.39 -3.91
CA SER A 93 14.51 -19.62 -5.12
C SER A 93 13.03 -19.42 -4.77
N PRO A 94 12.55 -18.18 -4.94
CA PRO A 94 11.33 -17.97 -5.71
C PRO A 94 11.51 -16.77 -6.67
N GLN A 95 12.54 -16.83 -7.51
CA GLN A 95 12.84 -15.74 -8.45
C GLN A 95 11.87 -15.70 -9.64
N GLU A 96 11.17 -16.80 -9.94
CA GLU A 96 10.22 -16.88 -11.06
C GLU A 96 8.82 -16.30 -10.76
N ILE A 97 8.42 -16.17 -9.48
CA ILE A 97 7.10 -15.61 -9.13
C ILE A 97 7.12 -14.08 -9.13
N ILE A 98 8.31 -13.46 -9.05
CA ILE A 98 8.46 -12.00 -8.88
C ILE A 98 8.42 -11.24 -10.22
N SER A 99 8.55 -11.92 -11.36
CA SER A 99 8.65 -11.28 -12.68
C SER A 99 7.30 -10.90 -13.30
N LEU A 100 6.18 -11.51 -12.88
CA LEU A 100 4.85 -11.17 -13.41
C LEU A 100 4.16 -10.15 -12.51
N THR A 101 3.59 -9.11 -13.12
CA THR A 101 2.72 -8.18 -12.40
C THR A 101 1.41 -8.86 -12.01
N PRO A 102 0.75 -8.46 -10.91
CA PRO A 102 -0.52 -9.06 -10.50
C PRO A 102 -1.61 -9.02 -11.59
N GLY A 103 -1.55 -8.04 -12.50
CA GLY A 103 -2.47 -7.93 -13.64
C GLY A 103 -2.19 -8.96 -14.75
N GLU A 104 -0.96 -9.43 -14.88
CA GLU A 104 -0.57 -10.53 -15.79
C GLU A 104 -0.90 -11.90 -15.19
N MET A 105 -0.85 -12.03 -13.86
CA MET A 105 -1.18 -13.26 -13.15
C MET A 105 -2.70 -13.47 -12.98
N ILE A 106 -3.44 -12.39 -12.74
CA ILE A 106 -4.87 -12.43 -12.40
C ILE A 106 -5.64 -11.57 -13.41
N GLY A 107 -6.35 -12.23 -14.34
CA GLY A 107 -7.13 -11.55 -15.37
C GLY A 107 -8.32 -10.76 -14.80
N LEU A 108 -8.84 -9.81 -15.57
CA LEU A 108 -9.93 -8.91 -15.13
C LEU A 108 -11.15 -9.64 -14.56
N ARG A 109 -11.55 -10.77 -15.17
CA ARG A 109 -12.65 -11.59 -14.67
C ARG A 109 -12.37 -12.16 -13.27
N GLN A 110 -11.16 -12.64 -13.02
CA GLN A 110 -10.77 -13.15 -11.70
C GLN A 110 -10.70 -12.02 -10.67
N GLN A 111 -10.25 -10.82 -11.06
CA GLN A 111 -10.27 -9.64 -10.19
C GLN A 111 -11.71 -9.26 -9.77
N CYS A 112 -12.69 -9.35 -10.69
CA CYS A 112 -14.11 -9.23 -10.36
C CYS A 112 -14.57 -10.30 -9.36
N GLN A 113 -14.20 -11.56 -9.60
CA GLN A 113 -14.61 -12.67 -8.75
C GLN A 113 -14.04 -12.58 -7.34
N ILE A 114 -12.78 -12.19 -7.19
CA ILE A 114 -12.12 -11.95 -5.90
C ILE A 114 -12.79 -10.77 -5.17
N SER A 115 -13.19 -9.75 -5.90
CA SER A 115 -13.72 -8.51 -5.31
C SER A 115 -15.19 -8.59 -4.89
N PHE A 116 -16.02 -9.31 -5.65
CA PHE A 116 -17.48 -9.31 -5.50
C PHE A 116 -18.10 -10.71 -5.36
N GLY A 117 -17.35 -11.78 -5.66
CA GLY A 117 -17.80 -13.16 -5.57
C GLY A 117 -17.83 -13.89 -6.92
N PRO A 118 -17.96 -15.23 -6.93
CA PRO A 118 -17.74 -16.06 -8.12
C PRO A 118 -18.69 -15.80 -9.29
N HIS A 119 -19.87 -15.25 -9.00
CA HIS A 119 -20.93 -14.96 -9.99
C HIS A 119 -20.74 -13.62 -10.72
N TYR A 120 -19.75 -12.81 -10.33
CA TYR A 120 -19.49 -11.51 -10.95
C TYR A 120 -18.48 -11.62 -12.10
N GLY A 121 -18.72 -10.86 -13.17
CA GLY A 121 -17.90 -10.82 -14.38
C GLY A 121 -17.55 -9.40 -14.79
N VAL A 122 -16.76 -9.28 -15.87
CA VAL A 122 -16.39 -7.98 -16.45
C VAL A 122 -17.65 -7.32 -17.02
N CYS A 123 -17.83 -6.02 -16.77
CA CYS A 123 -18.93 -5.25 -17.35
C CYS A 123 -18.71 -5.09 -18.88
N PRO A 124 -19.76 -5.20 -19.71
CA PRO A 124 -19.67 -4.93 -21.15
C PRO A 124 -19.35 -3.48 -21.46
#